data_AF-A0A6F8YP44-F1
#
_entry.id   AF-A0A6F8YP44-F1
#
_cell.length_a   1.000
_cell.length_b   1.000
_cell.length_c   1.000
_cell.angle_alpha   90.00
_cell.angle_beta   90.00
_cell.angle_gamma   90.00
#
_symmetry.space_group_name_H-M   'P 1'
#
loop_
_entity.id
_entity.type
_entity.pdbx_description
1 polymer ?
#
loop_
_entity_poly.entity_id
_entity_poly.type
_entity_poly.pdbx_seq_one_letter_code
_entity_poly.pdbx_strand_id
1 'polypeptide(L)'
;MDWDRVVAALERQVLAPGEEVEDRRDWPEATTFMVGDYGYDARPADWLIGQEPWVDAAVRVVADRFMDNFAITYGLLFAGDEVLFLNDPATMRDLGRRLGAGVDPIAYAEVLAELYSGPHLDEQTVLPFAATGAHRAGVLVRDLAQFAAEYEWVDPALVSAPVVRAAAGGVELEFCSVRYFLTETRSAVDVLQWTVVGGGGRPASWSRRYLAERVERAYRVG
;
A
#
# COMPACT_ATOMS: atom_id res chain seq x y z
N MET A 1 17.54 1.40 -11.82
CA MET A 1 17.11 0.71 -10.59
C MET A 1 18.20 -0.28 -10.22
N ASP A 2 18.51 -0.43 -8.94
CA ASP A 2 19.43 -1.47 -8.44
C ASP A 2 18.61 -2.65 -7.91
N TRP A 3 18.45 -3.69 -8.71
CA TRP A 3 17.63 -4.86 -8.36
C TRP A 3 18.30 -5.75 -7.31
N ASP A 4 19.63 -5.77 -7.22
CA ASP A 4 20.33 -6.50 -6.17
C ASP A 4 20.01 -5.91 -4.80
N ARG A 5 19.98 -4.58 -4.71
CA ARG A 5 19.59 -3.88 -3.48
C ARG A 5 18.13 -4.15 -3.09
N VAL A 6 17.23 -4.25 -4.07
CA VAL A 6 15.81 -4.60 -3.84
C VAL A 6 15.67 -6.02 -3.32
N VAL A 7 16.27 -7.00 -3.99
CA VAL A 7 16.20 -8.42 -3.59
C VAL A 7 16.83 -8.61 -2.20
N ALA A 8 18.00 -8.02 -1.95
CA ALA A 8 18.64 -8.09 -0.63
C ALA A 8 17.79 -7.45 0.49
N ALA A 9 16.97 -6.45 0.19
CA ALA A 9 16.03 -5.89 1.16
C ALA A 9 14.88 -6.87 1.45
N LEU A 10 14.34 -7.54 0.43
CA LEU A 10 13.28 -8.54 0.58
C LEU A 10 13.77 -9.77 1.33
N GLU A 11 14.97 -10.27 1.04
CA GLU A 11 15.58 -11.39 1.77
C GLU A 11 15.69 -11.11 3.28
N ARG A 12 16.01 -9.86 3.66
CA ARG A 12 16.14 -9.48 5.07
C ARG A 12 14.80 -9.26 5.78
N GLN A 13 13.78 -8.77 5.08
CA GLN A 13 12.56 -8.25 5.69
C GLN A 13 11.35 -9.17 5.51
N VAL A 14 11.35 -9.99 4.45
CA VAL A 14 10.19 -10.78 4.01
C VAL A 14 10.47 -12.27 4.10
N LEU A 15 11.63 -12.71 3.62
CA LEU A 15 11.93 -14.14 3.54
C LEU A 15 12.28 -14.72 4.92
N ALA A 16 11.82 -15.94 5.17
CA ALA A 16 12.19 -16.69 6.36
C ALA A 16 13.65 -17.17 6.29
N PRO A 17 14.34 -17.36 7.43
CA PRO A 17 15.70 -17.89 7.43
C PRO A 17 15.80 -19.23 6.69
N GLY A 18 16.65 -19.29 5.66
CA GLY A 18 16.89 -20.48 4.85
C GLY A 18 16.01 -20.59 3.60
N GLU A 19 15.11 -19.64 3.36
CA GLU A 19 14.50 -19.47 2.04
C GLU A 19 15.53 -18.88 1.07
N GLU A 20 15.58 -19.45 -0.14
CA GLU A 20 16.53 -19.06 -1.19
C GLU A 20 15.78 -18.63 -2.45
N VAL A 21 16.40 -17.73 -3.21
CA VAL A 21 15.87 -17.29 -4.51
C VAL A 21 16.23 -18.32 -5.58
N GLU A 22 15.22 -18.94 -6.21
CA GLU A 22 15.41 -20.11 -7.09
C GLU A 22 15.55 -19.76 -8.59
N ASP A 23 14.76 -18.81 -9.11
CA ASP A 23 14.79 -18.33 -10.50
C ASP A 23 14.57 -16.82 -10.52
N ARG A 24 15.61 -16.03 -10.76
CA ARG A 24 15.55 -14.56 -10.83
C ARG A 24 15.75 -14.07 -12.26
N ARG A 25 14.91 -13.11 -12.67
CA ARG A 25 14.99 -12.43 -13.97
C ARG A 25 14.83 -10.94 -13.79
N ASP A 26 15.74 -10.20 -14.41
CA ASP A 26 15.81 -8.76 -14.31
C ASP A 26 15.55 -8.12 -15.68
N TRP A 27 14.73 -7.08 -15.67
CA TRP A 27 14.47 -6.15 -16.76
C TRP A 27 14.76 -4.72 -16.26
N PRO A 28 14.86 -3.72 -17.15
CA PRO A 28 15.17 -2.36 -16.69
C PRO A 28 14.11 -1.79 -15.72
N GLU A 29 12.85 -2.19 -15.86
CA GLU A 29 11.70 -1.70 -15.07
C GLU A 29 11.09 -2.75 -14.12
N ALA A 30 11.63 -3.96 -14.04
CA ALA A 30 11.13 -4.99 -13.13
C ALA A 30 12.21 -6.01 -12.76
N THR A 31 12.10 -6.61 -11.59
CA THR A 31 12.73 -7.91 -11.29
C THR A 31 11.66 -8.88 -10.82
N THR A 32 11.70 -10.10 -11.33
CA THR A 32 10.83 -11.18 -10.86
C THR A 32 11.67 -12.32 -10.33
N PHE A 33 11.24 -12.93 -9.24
CA PHE A 33 11.93 -14.10 -8.73
C PHE A 33 11.01 -15.09 -8.01
N MET A 34 11.44 -16.34 -7.90
CA MET A 34 10.72 -17.40 -7.19
C MET A 34 11.36 -17.70 -5.83
N VAL A 35 10.52 -17.90 -4.81
CA VAL A 35 10.91 -18.45 -3.50
C VAL A 35 9.83 -19.44 -3.06
N GLY A 36 10.15 -20.74 -3.07
CA GLY A 36 9.16 -21.78 -2.83
C GLY A 36 7.94 -21.67 -3.76
N ASP A 37 6.74 -21.60 -3.18
CA ASP A 37 5.48 -21.50 -3.93
C ASP A 37 5.12 -20.08 -4.38
N TYR A 38 5.91 -19.06 -4.02
CA TYR A 38 5.61 -17.66 -4.31
C TYR A 38 6.43 -17.13 -5.48
N GLY A 39 5.74 -16.49 -6.43
CA GLY A 39 6.35 -15.61 -7.41
C GLY A 39 6.34 -14.17 -6.92
N TYR A 40 7.50 -13.53 -6.88
CA TYR A 40 7.68 -12.13 -6.52
C TYR A 40 7.88 -11.29 -7.79
N ASP A 41 7.14 -10.20 -7.91
CA ASP A 41 7.29 -9.20 -8.97
C ASP A 41 7.51 -7.82 -8.34
N ALA A 42 8.74 -7.31 -8.46
CA ALA A 42 9.15 -6.02 -7.92
C ALA A 42 9.31 -4.99 -9.04
N ARG A 43 8.63 -3.85 -8.90
CA ARG A 43 8.59 -2.77 -9.90
C ARG A 43 8.67 -1.40 -9.22
N PRO A 44 9.13 -0.35 -9.92
CA PRO A 44 9.00 1.01 -9.41
C PRO A 44 7.54 1.29 -9.04
N ALA A 45 7.32 1.76 -7.81
CA ALA A 45 6.01 2.21 -7.38
C ALA A 45 5.74 3.60 -7.95
N ASP A 46 4.50 3.83 -8.35
CA ASP A 46 4.00 5.12 -8.82
C ASP A 46 3.44 5.99 -7.67
N TRP A 47 3.82 5.67 -6.44
CA TRP A 47 3.42 6.43 -5.26
C TRP A 47 3.98 7.86 -5.30
N LEU A 48 3.16 8.82 -4.87
CA LEU A 48 3.56 10.22 -4.73
C LEU A 48 4.80 10.37 -3.84
N ILE A 49 4.97 9.52 -2.82
CA ILE A 49 6.13 9.60 -1.92
C ILE A 49 7.45 9.34 -2.64
N GLY A 50 7.42 8.60 -3.76
CA GLY A 50 8.59 8.39 -4.61
C GLY A 50 9.08 9.65 -5.33
N GLN A 51 8.28 10.73 -5.30
CA GLN A 51 8.61 12.02 -5.91
C GLN A 51 9.23 13.02 -4.90
N GLU A 52 9.33 12.63 -3.63
CA GLU A 52 9.93 13.45 -2.59
C GLU A 52 11.44 13.62 -2.83
N PRO A 53 12.03 14.81 -2.64
CA PRO A 53 13.43 15.07 -2.99
C PRO A 53 14.48 14.23 -2.26
N TRP A 54 14.10 13.59 -1.16
CA TRP A 54 14.97 12.76 -0.34
C TRP A 54 14.84 11.26 -0.65
N VAL A 55 13.91 10.88 -1.53
CA VAL A 55 13.65 9.50 -1.93
C VAL A 55 14.34 9.24 -3.28
N ASP A 56 15.19 8.23 -3.32
CA ASP A 56 15.87 7.81 -4.55
C ASP A 56 14.97 6.91 -5.39
N ALA A 57 14.20 6.04 -4.74
CA ALA A 57 13.27 5.13 -5.38
C ALA A 57 12.17 4.66 -4.43
N ALA A 58 10.98 4.45 -4.98
CA ALA A 58 9.90 3.69 -4.34
C ALA A 58 9.67 2.41 -5.14
N VAL A 59 9.52 1.28 -4.45
CA VAL A 59 9.34 -0.03 -5.09
C VAL A 59 8.13 -0.72 -4.47
N ARG A 60 7.25 -1.20 -5.35
CA ARG A 60 6.12 -2.07 -5.02
C ARG A 60 6.54 -3.49 -5.37
N VAL A 61 6.36 -4.41 -4.44
CA VAL A 61 6.62 -5.83 -4.64
C VAL A 61 5.33 -6.58 -4.44
N VAL A 62 5.00 -7.47 -5.35
CA VAL A 62 3.83 -8.31 -5.26
C VAL A 62 4.28 -9.75 -5.18
N ALA A 63 3.94 -10.42 -4.08
CA ALA A 63 4.13 -11.85 -3.91
C ALA A 63 2.80 -12.55 -4.21
N ASP A 64 2.76 -13.29 -5.30
CA ASP A 64 1.58 -14.04 -5.74
C ASP A 64 1.84 -15.53 -5.56
N ARG A 65 0.91 -16.20 -4.88
CA ARG A 65 0.83 -17.65 -4.86
C ARG A 65 -0.30 -18.02 -5.80
N PHE A 66 0.06 -18.42 -7.02
CA PHE A 66 -0.82 -18.66 -8.17
C PHE A 66 -2.07 -19.52 -7.88
N MET A 67 -2.12 -20.26 -6.77
CA MET A 67 -3.22 -21.12 -6.38
C MET A 67 -4.21 -20.52 -5.36
N ASP A 68 -3.82 -19.49 -4.59
CA ASP A 68 -4.60 -19.06 -3.42
C ASP A 68 -5.53 -17.84 -3.69
N ASN A 69 -5.59 -17.35 -4.94
CA ASN A 69 -6.43 -16.21 -5.37
C ASN A 69 -6.23 -14.94 -4.53
N PHE A 70 -5.06 -14.74 -3.96
CA PHE A 70 -4.65 -13.46 -3.36
C PHE A 70 -3.16 -13.21 -3.62
N ALA A 71 -2.82 -11.94 -3.73
CA ALA A 71 -1.44 -11.49 -3.81
C ALA A 71 -1.12 -10.59 -2.61
N ILE A 72 0.08 -10.72 -2.06
CA ILE A 72 0.56 -9.88 -0.95
C ILE A 72 1.35 -8.73 -1.53
N THR A 73 1.05 -7.50 -1.12
CA THR A 73 1.81 -6.32 -1.54
C THR A 73 2.79 -5.87 -0.46
N TYR A 74 4.06 -5.69 -0.84
CA TYR A 74 5.09 -5.08 -0.02
C TYR A 74 5.56 -3.75 -0.62
N GLY A 75 5.99 -2.83 0.25
CA GLY A 75 6.56 -1.54 -0.13
C GLY A 75 7.96 -1.32 0.41
N LEU A 76 8.82 -0.78 -0.44
CA LEU A 76 10.17 -0.34 -0.08
C LEU A 76 10.37 1.12 -0.50
N LEU A 77 10.95 1.94 0.38
CA LEU A 77 11.51 3.26 0.02
C LEU A 77 13.01 3.25 0.20
N PHE A 78 13.72 3.75 -0.80
CA PHE A 78 15.16 3.89 -0.80
C PHE A 78 15.50 5.37 -0.61
N ALA A 79 16.34 5.69 0.37
CA ALA A 79 16.75 7.05 0.70
C ALA A 79 18.24 7.08 1.11
N GLY A 80 19.11 7.48 0.20
CA GLY A 80 20.55 7.30 0.33
C GLY A 80 20.90 5.82 0.51
N ASP A 81 21.59 5.49 1.60
CA ASP A 81 21.95 4.12 1.96
C ASP A 81 20.84 3.38 2.73
N GLU A 82 19.80 4.09 3.17
CA GLU A 82 18.70 3.53 3.95
C GLU A 82 17.65 2.85 3.06
N VAL A 83 17.08 1.76 3.56
CA VAL A 83 15.93 1.08 2.95
C VAL A 83 14.82 0.95 4.00
N LEU A 84 13.72 1.64 3.78
CA LEU A 84 12.55 1.62 4.65
C LEU A 84 11.58 0.54 4.17
N PHE A 85 11.24 -0.41 5.05
CA PHE A 85 10.23 -1.42 4.78
C PHE A 85 8.86 -0.92 5.23
N LEU A 86 8.01 -0.57 4.26
CA LEU A 86 6.77 0.17 4.52
C LEU A 86 5.65 -0.69 5.09
N ASN A 87 5.81 -2.01 5.14
CA ASN A 87 4.85 -2.92 5.77
C ASN A 87 5.09 -3.06 7.28
N ASP A 88 6.24 -2.60 7.79
CA ASP A 88 6.47 -2.49 9.23
C ASP A 88 5.75 -1.23 9.78
N PRO A 89 4.76 -1.38 10.67
CA PRO A 89 4.09 -0.23 11.27
C PRO A 89 5.04 0.72 12.00
N ALA A 90 6.14 0.24 12.60
CA ALA A 90 7.08 1.12 13.27
C ALA A 90 7.77 2.06 12.27
N THR A 91 8.20 1.54 11.13
CA THR A 91 8.74 2.32 10.01
C THR A 91 7.74 3.37 9.51
N MET A 92 6.48 3.00 9.27
CA MET A 92 5.46 3.96 8.84
C MET A 92 5.15 5.03 9.90
N ARG A 93 5.08 4.65 11.18
CA ARG A 93 4.90 5.62 12.29
C ARG A 93 6.07 6.61 12.34
N ASP A 94 7.30 6.13 12.16
CA ASP A 94 8.49 6.99 12.20
C ASP A 94 8.56 7.95 11.02
N LEU A 95 8.26 7.47 9.80
CA LEU A 95 8.10 8.31 8.62
C LEU A 95 7.06 9.42 8.84
N GLY A 96 6.00 9.09 9.58
CA GLY A 96 4.96 10.01 10.03
C GLY A 96 5.44 11.23 10.83
N ARG A 97 6.65 11.19 11.41
CA ARG A 97 7.27 12.36 12.09
C ARG A 97 7.48 13.55 11.18
N ARG A 98 7.64 13.29 9.88
CA ARG A 98 7.96 14.26 8.83
C ARG A 98 6.72 14.78 8.09
N LEU A 99 5.51 14.36 8.49
CA LEU A 99 4.26 14.82 7.88
C LEU A 99 4.15 16.35 7.92
N GLY A 100 3.95 16.95 6.74
CA GLY A 100 3.89 18.40 6.56
C GLY A 100 5.24 19.12 6.67
N ALA A 101 6.33 18.38 6.90
CA ALA A 101 7.69 18.89 7.04
C ALA A 101 8.69 17.90 6.40
N GLY A 102 8.57 17.71 5.09
CA GLY A 102 9.43 16.82 4.30
C GLY A 102 8.79 15.49 3.88
N VAL A 103 7.54 15.24 4.29
CA VAL A 103 6.66 14.23 3.70
C VAL A 103 5.29 14.86 3.46
N ASP A 104 4.83 14.86 2.21
CA ASP A 104 3.48 15.27 1.84
C ASP A 104 2.44 14.35 2.51
N PRO A 105 1.45 14.90 3.25
CA PRO A 105 0.43 14.09 3.90
C PRO A 105 -0.40 13.21 2.94
N ILE A 106 -0.68 13.67 1.72
CA ILE A 106 -1.38 12.90 0.70
C ILE A 106 -0.51 11.75 0.19
N ALA A 107 0.80 11.97 0.02
CA ALA A 107 1.72 10.91 -0.34
C ALA A 107 1.79 9.81 0.73
N TYR A 108 1.79 10.20 2.01
CA TYR A 108 1.71 9.26 3.12
C TYR A 108 0.37 8.49 3.13
N ALA A 109 -0.76 9.17 2.89
CA ALA A 109 -2.07 8.52 2.80
C ALA A 109 -2.16 7.52 1.65
N GLU A 110 -1.49 7.76 0.52
CA GLU A 110 -1.50 6.82 -0.61
C GLU A 110 -0.82 5.49 -0.23
N VAL A 111 0.33 5.56 0.45
CA VAL A 111 1.02 4.35 0.95
C VAL A 111 0.17 3.65 2.01
N LEU A 112 -0.41 4.40 2.95
CA LEU A 112 -1.26 3.82 4.01
C LEU A 112 -2.51 3.16 3.41
N ALA A 113 -3.16 3.81 2.44
CA ALA A 113 -4.31 3.25 1.74
C ALA A 113 -3.96 1.93 1.06
N GLU A 114 -2.81 1.83 0.42
CA GLU A 114 -2.45 0.60 -0.28
C GLU A 114 -2.01 -0.51 0.66
N LEU A 115 -1.10 -0.22 1.58
CA LEU A 115 -0.45 -1.26 2.38
C LEU A 115 -1.19 -1.59 3.68
N TYR A 116 -2.14 -0.76 4.10
CA TYR A 116 -2.84 -0.92 5.38
C TYR A 116 -4.36 -0.98 5.22
N SER A 117 -4.93 -1.18 4.03
CA SER A 117 -6.39 -1.39 3.90
C SER A 117 -6.86 -2.81 4.22
N GLY A 118 -5.96 -3.76 4.51
CA GLY A 118 -6.28 -5.13 4.93
C GLY A 118 -6.75 -5.24 6.39
N PRO A 119 -7.40 -6.34 6.82
CA PRO A 119 -8.05 -6.45 8.14
C PRO A 119 -7.09 -6.39 9.36
N HIS A 120 -5.82 -6.76 9.21
CA HIS A 120 -4.86 -6.86 10.31
C HIS A 120 -3.79 -5.76 10.20
N LEU A 121 -3.80 -4.80 11.13
CA LEU A 121 -2.92 -3.61 11.11
C LEU A 121 -1.91 -3.53 12.25
N ASP A 122 -2.14 -4.32 13.30
CA ASP A 122 -1.36 -4.26 14.55
C ASP A 122 -0.29 -5.35 14.61
N GLU A 123 -0.09 -6.06 13.50
CA GLU A 123 0.95 -7.07 13.37
C GLU A 123 2.33 -6.42 13.18
N GLN A 124 3.40 -7.16 13.50
CA GLN A 124 4.77 -6.69 13.29
C GLN A 124 5.06 -6.38 11.82
N THR A 125 4.38 -7.08 10.90
CA THR A 125 4.43 -6.83 9.47
C THR A 125 3.02 -6.94 8.93
N VAL A 126 2.54 -5.90 8.26
CA VAL A 126 1.21 -5.90 7.66
C VAL A 126 1.27 -6.60 6.31
N LEU A 127 0.35 -7.55 6.10
CA LEU A 127 0.23 -8.33 4.87
C LEU A 127 -1.06 -7.93 4.14
N PRO A 128 -1.01 -6.89 3.30
CA PRO A 128 -2.19 -6.44 2.57
C PRO A 128 -2.46 -7.37 1.39
N PHE A 129 -3.63 -8.00 1.39
CA PHE A 129 -4.08 -8.87 0.31
C PHE A 129 -4.76 -8.05 -0.78
N ALA A 130 -4.18 -8.09 -1.98
CA ALA A 130 -4.80 -7.70 -3.24
C ALA A 130 -5.54 -8.88 -3.87
N ALA A 131 -6.58 -8.57 -4.65
CA ALA A 131 -7.38 -9.57 -5.33
C ALA A 131 -6.59 -10.38 -6.38
N THR A 132 -5.63 -9.72 -7.04
CA THR A 132 -4.68 -10.32 -7.98
C THR A 132 -3.41 -9.47 -7.97
N GLY A 133 -2.30 -9.95 -8.54
CA GLY A 133 -1.11 -9.13 -8.68
C GLY A 133 -1.25 -7.89 -9.58
N ALA A 134 -2.37 -7.76 -10.31
CA ALA A 134 -2.68 -6.58 -11.11
C ALA A 134 -3.51 -5.52 -10.36
N HIS A 135 -4.12 -5.86 -9.23
CA HIS A 135 -4.90 -4.92 -8.42
C HIS A 135 -4.07 -4.42 -7.24
N ARG A 136 -4.27 -3.17 -6.84
CA ARG A 136 -3.70 -2.66 -5.59
C ARG A 136 -4.47 -3.26 -4.41
N ALA A 137 -3.77 -3.53 -3.32
CA ALA A 137 -4.40 -4.04 -2.10
C ALA A 137 -5.29 -2.99 -1.40
N GLY A 138 -5.08 -1.71 -1.71
CA GLY A 138 -6.01 -0.63 -1.45
C GLY A 138 -5.70 0.62 -2.26
N VAL A 139 -6.66 1.52 -2.40
CA VAL A 139 -6.56 2.73 -3.23
C VAL A 139 -7.07 3.93 -2.44
N LEU A 140 -6.28 4.99 -2.39
CA LEU A 140 -6.71 6.29 -1.85
C LEU A 140 -7.74 6.93 -2.77
N VAL A 141 -8.89 7.33 -2.23
CA VAL A 141 -9.88 8.12 -2.96
C VAL A 141 -9.43 9.58 -3.01
N ARG A 142 -8.66 9.93 -4.05
CA ARG A 142 -8.20 11.31 -4.29
C ARG A 142 -9.16 12.12 -5.16
N ASP A 143 -9.68 11.48 -6.21
CA ASP A 143 -10.58 12.07 -7.18
C ASP A 143 -11.95 11.37 -7.10
N LEU A 144 -12.98 12.13 -6.72
CA LEU A 144 -14.33 11.62 -6.54
C LEU A 144 -14.99 11.24 -7.88
N ALA A 145 -14.65 11.93 -8.97
CA ALA A 145 -15.18 11.60 -10.29
C ALA A 145 -14.55 10.32 -10.82
N GLN A 146 -13.23 10.14 -10.62
CA GLN A 146 -12.57 8.88 -10.95
C GLN A 146 -13.14 7.72 -10.13
N PHE A 147 -13.31 7.90 -8.82
CA PHE A 147 -13.92 6.89 -7.96
C PHE A 147 -15.33 6.51 -8.43
N ALA A 148 -16.19 7.49 -8.72
CA ALA A 148 -17.56 7.22 -9.18
C ALA A 148 -17.59 6.50 -10.54
N ALA A 149 -16.60 6.71 -11.40
CA ALA A 149 -16.48 6.00 -12.68
C ALA A 149 -15.97 4.56 -12.51
N GLU A 150 -14.96 4.35 -11.66
CA GLU A 150 -14.35 3.04 -11.42
C GLU A 150 -15.25 2.13 -10.58
N TYR A 151 -15.95 2.69 -9.61
CA TYR A 151 -16.81 2.01 -8.65
C TYR A 151 -18.28 2.46 -8.79
N GLU A 152 -18.81 2.47 -10.02
CA GLU A 152 -20.18 2.96 -10.35
C GLU A 152 -21.33 2.31 -9.54
N TRP A 153 -21.07 1.18 -8.88
CA TRP A 153 -22.02 0.44 -8.05
C TRP A 153 -21.93 0.79 -6.56
N VAL A 154 -21.02 1.68 -6.17
CA VAL A 154 -20.83 2.16 -4.80
C VAL A 154 -21.42 3.55 -4.68
N ASP A 155 -22.16 3.81 -3.59
CA ASP A 155 -22.73 5.13 -3.33
C ASP A 155 -21.59 6.17 -3.17
N PRO A 156 -21.48 7.18 -4.05
CA PRO A 156 -20.43 8.19 -3.96
C PRO A 156 -20.52 9.05 -2.70
N ALA A 157 -21.68 9.10 -2.02
CA ALA A 157 -21.81 9.79 -0.74
C ALA A 157 -21.04 9.11 0.41
N LEU A 158 -20.57 7.87 0.21
CA LEU A 158 -19.76 7.15 1.20
C LEU A 158 -18.31 7.63 1.25
N VAL A 159 -17.84 8.41 0.28
CA VAL A 159 -16.44 8.84 0.20
C VAL A 159 -16.32 10.35 0.19
N SER A 160 -15.16 10.82 0.65
CA SER A 160 -14.78 12.22 0.60
C SER A 160 -13.33 12.36 0.15
N ALA A 161 -13.02 13.51 -0.46
CA ALA A 161 -11.65 13.85 -0.80
C ALA A 161 -10.80 14.00 0.48
N PRO A 162 -9.48 13.76 0.41
CA PRO A 162 -8.61 13.91 1.56
C PRO A 162 -8.62 15.33 2.11
N VAL A 163 -8.63 15.46 3.43
CA VAL A 163 -8.57 16.74 4.13
C VAL A 163 -7.34 16.77 5.02
N VAL A 164 -6.47 17.75 4.79
CA VAL A 164 -5.27 18.01 5.59
C VAL A 164 -5.51 19.25 6.44
N ARG A 165 -5.32 19.14 7.76
CA ARG A 165 -5.43 20.26 8.71
C ARG A 165 -4.14 20.40 9.50
N ALA A 166 -3.77 21.65 9.76
CA ALA A 166 -2.75 21.92 10.78
C ALA A 166 -3.34 21.61 12.16
N ALA A 167 -2.63 20.81 12.94
CA ALA A 167 -2.95 20.50 14.33
C ALA A 167 -1.87 21.07 15.26
N ALA A 168 -2.16 21.18 16.55
CA ALA A 168 -1.18 21.65 17.53
C ALA A 168 0.07 20.74 17.49
N GLY A 169 1.17 21.27 16.95
CA GLY A 169 2.43 20.55 16.80
C GLY A 169 2.43 19.45 15.72
N GLY A 170 1.65 19.57 14.65
CA GLY A 170 1.69 18.59 13.56
C GLY A 170 0.59 18.72 12.51
N VAL A 171 0.24 17.58 11.92
CA VAL A 171 -0.79 17.43 10.88
C VAL A 171 -1.85 16.45 11.35
N GLU A 172 -3.11 16.79 11.07
CA GLU A 172 -4.24 15.86 11.09
C GLU A 172 -4.71 15.66 9.65
N LEU A 173 -4.89 14.41 9.25
CA LEU A 173 -5.26 14.00 7.92
C LEU A 173 -6.44 13.03 7.99
N GLU A 174 -7.51 13.36 7.27
CA GLU A 174 -8.66 12.49 7.08
C GLU A 174 -8.78 12.12 5.61
N PHE A 175 -9.02 10.85 5.29
CA PHE A 175 -9.20 10.41 3.91
C PHE A 175 -10.02 9.12 3.81
N CYS A 176 -10.49 8.80 2.60
CA CYS A 176 -11.12 7.52 2.32
C CYS A 176 -10.20 6.62 1.49
N SER A 177 -10.20 5.31 1.76
CA SER A 177 -9.61 4.30 0.87
C SER A 177 -10.63 3.24 0.49
N VAL A 178 -10.34 2.56 -0.61
CA VAL A 178 -11.13 1.45 -1.14
C VAL A 178 -10.24 0.22 -1.18
N ARG A 179 -10.75 -0.89 -0.69
CA ARG A 179 -10.11 -2.20 -0.84
C ARG A 179 -10.97 -3.07 -1.73
N TYR A 180 -10.43 -3.47 -2.86
CA TYR A 180 -11.07 -4.39 -3.80
C TYR A 180 -10.68 -5.83 -3.52
N PHE A 181 -11.65 -6.74 -3.55
CA PHE A 181 -11.42 -8.17 -3.44
C PHE A 181 -12.43 -8.95 -4.28
N LEU A 182 -12.00 -10.15 -4.68
CA LEU A 182 -12.84 -11.11 -5.41
C LEU A 182 -13.42 -12.12 -4.44
N THR A 183 -14.66 -12.51 -4.69
CA THR A 183 -15.30 -13.70 -4.09
C THR A 183 -15.59 -14.70 -5.20
N GLU A 184 -16.06 -15.90 -4.85
CA GLU A 184 -16.30 -16.98 -5.83
C GLU A 184 -17.17 -16.55 -7.02
N THR A 185 -18.11 -15.61 -6.82
CA THR A 185 -19.09 -15.20 -7.85
C THR A 185 -19.25 -13.70 -8.01
N ARG A 186 -18.54 -12.89 -7.21
CA ARG A 186 -18.70 -11.43 -7.19
C ARG A 186 -17.37 -10.71 -6.99
N SER A 187 -17.32 -9.47 -7.45
CA SER A 187 -16.35 -8.50 -6.96
C SER A 187 -16.97 -7.71 -5.82
N ALA A 188 -16.19 -7.35 -4.82
CA ALA A 188 -16.66 -6.53 -3.71
C ALA A 188 -15.61 -5.50 -3.31
N VAL A 189 -16.09 -4.43 -2.68
CA VAL A 189 -15.22 -3.42 -2.09
C VAL A 189 -15.57 -3.13 -0.64
N ASP A 190 -14.56 -2.86 0.16
CA ASP A 190 -14.71 -2.18 1.44
C ASP A 190 -14.36 -0.70 1.26
N VAL A 191 -15.15 0.18 1.87
CA VAL A 191 -14.88 1.62 1.92
C VAL A 191 -14.46 1.96 3.34
N LEU A 192 -13.25 2.49 3.49
CA LEU A 192 -12.61 2.78 4.77
C LEU A 192 -12.44 4.28 4.92
N GLN A 193 -12.79 4.82 6.09
CA GLN A 193 -12.40 6.17 6.48
C GLN A 193 -11.22 6.09 7.44
N TRP A 194 -10.22 6.93 7.18
CA TRP A 194 -8.99 7.03 7.93
C TRP A 194 -8.88 8.36 8.65
N THR A 195 -8.27 8.30 9.83
CA THR A 195 -7.78 9.48 10.54
C THR A 195 -6.33 9.23 10.89
N VAL A 196 -5.45 10.15 10.51
CA VAL A 196 -4.02 10.12 10.78
C VAL A 196 -3.64 11.39 11.53
N VAL A 197 -2.89 11.25 12.60
CA VAL A 197 -2.26 12.38 13.30
C VAL A 197 -0.77 12.12 13.39
N GLY A 198 0.05 13.13 13.10
CA GLY A 198 1.51 13.01 13.13
C GLY A 198 2.20 14.34 12.88
N GLY A 199 3.44 14.31 12.39
CA GLY A 199 4.21 15.51 12.10
C GLY A 199 4.77 16.20 13.36
N GLY A 200 5.50 17.30 13.14
CA GLY A 200 6.16 18.04 14.22
C GLY A 200 7.16 17.19 15.01
N GLY A 201 7.78 16.20 14.36
CA GLY A 201 8.72 15.27 14.99
C GLY A 201 8.09 14.13 15.79
N ARG A 202 6.75 14.07 15.89
CA ARG A 202 6.02 13.00 16.60
C ARG A 202 5.64 11.87 15.64
N PRO A 203 5.78 10.59 16.03
CA PRO A 203 5.35 9.49 15.18
C PRO A 203 3.89 9.65 14.76
N ALA A 204 3.56 9.21 13.56
CA ALA A 204 2.17 9.14 13.18
C ALA A 204 1.44 8.07 14.02
N SER A 205 0.16 8.30 14.25
CA SER A 205 -0.80 7.28 14.65
C SER A 205 -1.99 7.39 13.73
N TRP A 206 -2.60 6.24 13.42
CA TRP A 206 -3.76 6.19 12.57
C TRP A 206 -4.82 5.27 13.14
N SER A 207 -6.06 5.57 12.79
CA SER A 207 -7.20 4.70 12.98
C SER A 207 -8.01 4.68 11.70
N ARG A 208 -8.86 3.66 11.57
CA ARG A 208 -9.82 3.58 10.48
C ARG A 208 -11.13 2.99 10.96
N ARG A 209 -12.18 3.24 10.20
CA ARG A 209 -13.48 2.58 10.34
C ARG A 209 -14.04 2.25 8.98
N TYR A 210 -14.86 1.21 8.91
CA TYR A 210 -15.63 0.92 7.71
C TYR A 210 -16.78 1.92 7.59
N LEU A 211 -16.90 2.53 6.41
CA LEU A 211 -18.10 3.27 6.00
C LEU A 211 -19.07 2.35 5.25
N ALA A 212 -18.54 1.36 4.54
CA ALA A 212 -19.28 0.25 3.99
C ALA A 212 -18.39 -0.99 3.91
N GLU A 213 -18.97 -2.15 4.12
CA GLU A 213 -18.31 -3.45 4.04
C GLU A 213 -18.93 -4.27 2.91
N ARG A 214 -18.08 -4.89 2.10
CA ARG A 214 -18.49 -5.83 1.05
C ARG A 214 -19.60 -5.28 0.15
N VAL A 215 -19.41 -4.09 -0.41
CA VAL A 215 -20.31 -3.56 -1.44
C VAL A 215 -20.10 -4.34 -2.73
N GLU A 216 -21.03 -5.24 -3.06
CA GLU A 216 -20.84 -6.25 -4.09
C GLU A 216 -21.36 -5.82 -5.47
N ARG A 217 -20.70 -6.34 -6.51
CA ARG A 217 -21.17 -6.36 -7.89
C ARG A 217 -21.04 -7.77 -8.44
N ALA A 218 -22.10 -8.28 -9.08
CA ALA A 218 -22.00 -9.52 -9.83
C ALA A 218 -21.00 -9.38 -10.99
N TYR A 219 -20.29 -10.45 -11.34
CA TYR A 219 -19.50 -10.45 -12.56
C TYR A 219 -20.41 -10.16 -13.76
N ARG A 220 -20.05 -9.18 -14.61
CA ARG A 220 -20.71 -9.03 -15.90
C ARG A 220 -20.30 -10.23 -16.74
N VAL A 221 -21.20 -11.20 -16.90
CA VAL A 221 -21.07 -12.21 -17.94
C VAL A 221 -21.30 -11.47 -19.26
N GLY A 222 -20.22 -11.26 -20.02
CA GLY A 222 -20.27 -10.72 -21.37
C GLY A 222 -20.87 -11.72 -22.36
#